data_AF-A0A1P8FJX0-F1
#
_entry.id   AF-A0A1P8FJX0-F1
#
_cell.length_a   1.000
_cell.length_b   1.000
_cell.length_c   1.000
_cell.angle_alpha   90.00
_cell.angle_beta   90.00
_cell.angle_gamma   90.00
#
_symmetry.space_group_name_H-M   'P 1'
#
loop_
_entity.id
_entity.type
_entity.pdbx_description
1 polymer ?
#
loop_
_entity_poly.entity_id
_entity_poly.type
_entity_poly.pdbx_seq_one_letter_code
_entity_poly.pdbx_strand_id
1 'polypeptide(L)'
;MTIFATATLAAAPTTKPIPTFDQYPATPVTIETPVAVRLDSHPMASTFRTVLEEGAKKGPNFAGHYTVVTWGCGARCLQLAIIDARTGAVFFPPQTQPNAFDMVTDDSKPYEFRVDSRLLILTGSPKERDTPGVYYYRWTGSGLKQFHYVAKTWDPSAALEAIARDIEGLKGSYPQLADFSVARNLRIDRLSIDYAYRTHKPEPRGGWTSGVPNPDDDGIWFDIDFHDPKSTAEKHTQPAKVVRHCIGELELSFLHLEGTKTKSIMGDVWKILRKHGVTECR
;
A
#
# COMPACT_ATOMS: atom_id res chain seq x y z
N MET A 1 -36.09 -11.18 -46.27
CA MET A 1 -35.30 -10.03 -45.77
C MET A 1 -34.48 -10.55 -44.61
N THR A 2 -33.26 -11.00 -44.88
CA THR A 2 -32.43 -11.75 -43.92
C THR A 2 -31.49 -10.76 -43.24
N ILE A 3 -31.67 -10.56 -41.94
CA ILE A 3 -30.88 -9.62 -41.14
C ILE A 3 -29.55 -10.30 -40.80
N PHE A 4 -28.45 -9.77 -41.32
CA PHE A 4 -27.11 -10.12 -40.86
C PHE A 4 -26.82 -9.35 -39.57
N ALA A 5 -26.72 -10.05 -38.45
CA ALA A 5 -26.21 -9.48 -37.21
C ALA A 5 -24.68 -9.39 -37.30
N THR A 6 -24.15 -8.18 -37.49
CA THR A 6 -22.73 -7.91 -37.34
C THR A 6 -22.37 -7.91 -35.86
N ALA A 7 -21.70 -8.97 -35.40
CA ALA A 7 -21.11 -8.99 -34.07
C ALA A 7 -19.85 -8.11 -34.06
N THR A 8 -19.91 -6.98 -33.36
CA THR A 8 -18.74 -6.14 -33.11
C THR A 8 -17.84 -6.84 -32.09
N LEU A 9 -16.68 -7.31 -32.52
CA LEU A 9 -15.68 -7.88 -31.62
C LEU A 9 -15.07 -6.74 -30.80
N ALA A 10 -15.41 -6.63 -29.52
CA ALA A 10 -14.74 -5.72 -28.60
C ALA A 10 -13.29 -6.21 -28.41
N ALA A 11 -12.31 -5.39 -28.80
CA ALA A 11 -10.91 -5.68 -28.56
C ALA A 11 -10.65 -5.71 -27.04
N ALA A 12 -10.10 -6.82 -26.53
CA ALA A 12 -9.68 -6.92 -25.14
C ALA A 12 -8.59 -5.86 -24.84
N PRO A 13 -8.60 -5.22 -23.67
CA PRO A 13 -7.57 -4.25 -23.31
C PRO A 13 -6.20 -4.95 -23.26
N THR A 14 -5.26 -4.52 -24.10
CA THR A 14 -3.87 -4.99 -24.07
C THR A 14 -3.19 -4.41 -22.84
N THR A 15 -3.05 -5.21 -21.79
CA THR A 15 -2.19 -4.86 -20.64
C THR A 15 -0.74 -4.84 -21.13
N LYS A 16 -0.04 -3.71 -20.96
CA LYS A 16 1.39 -3.65 -21.29
C LYS A 16 2.13 -4.64 -20.38
N PRO A 17 3.01 -5.51 -20.93
CA PRO A 17 3.76 -6.46 -20.13
C PRO A 17 4.66 -5.73 -19.13
N ILE A 18 4.78 -6.29 -17.93
CA ILE A 18 5.59 -5.73 -16.85
C ILE A 18 7.08 -5.78 -17.26
N PRO A 19 7.82 -4.66 -17.18
CA PRO A 19 9.24 -4.65 -17.48
C PRO A 19 10.05 -5.55 -16.54
N THR A 20 10.99 -6.30 -17.10
CA THR A 20 11.91 -7.20 -16.37
C THR A 20 13.34 -6.73 -16.50
N PHE A 21 14.21 -7.13 -15.56
CA PHE A 21 15.63 -6.74 -15.57
C PHE A 21 16.38 -7.16 -16.84
N ASP A 22 16.07 -8.33 -17.40
CA ASP A 22 16.76 -8.90 -18.56
C ASP A 22 16.50 -8.12 -19.85
N GLN A 23 15.44 -7.33 -19.90
CA GLN A 23 15.15 -6.42 -21.02
C GLN A 23 16.06 -5.17 -21.04
N TYR A 24 16.79 -4.92 -19.94
CA TYR A 24 17.64 -3.74 -19.77
C TYR A 24 19.07 -4.13 -19.35
N PRO A 25 19.79 -4.97 -20.11
CA PRO A 25 21.07 -5.50 -19.67
C PRO A 25 22.12 -4.41 -19.45
N ALA A 26 23.02 -4.69 -18.51
CA ALA A 26 24.31 -4.06 -18.29
C ALA A 26 25.37 -5.15 -18.11
N THR A 27 26.61 -4.88 -18.49
CA THR A 27 27.72 -5.81 -18.26
C THR A 27 28.30 -5.54 -16.87
N PRO A 28 28.19 -6.48 -15.90
CA PRO A 28 28.85 -6.36 -14.60
C PRO A 28 30.36 -6.21 -14.78
N VAL A 29 30.96 -5.35 -13.95
CA VAL A 29 32.40 -5.13 -13.95
C VAL A 29 32.90 -5.35 -12.54
N THR A 30 33.86 -6.26 -12.39
CA THR A 30 34.57 -6.43 -11.13
C THR A 30 35.49 -5.24 -10.91
N ILE A 31 35.27 -4.51 -9.83
CA ILE A 31 36.11 -3.39 -9.39
C ILE A 31 36.58 -3.73 -7.99
N GLU A 32 37.85 -4.12 -7.86
CA GLU A 32 38.45 -4.52 -6.57
C GLU A 32 38.48 -3.35 -5.57
N THR A 33 38.75 -2.14 -6.05
CA THR A 33 38.76 -0.93 -5.23
C THR A 33 38.04 0.20 -5.99
N PRO A 34 36.83 0.60 -5.56
CA PRO A 34 36.13 1.74 -6.13
C PRO A 34 36.92 3.03 -5.97
N VAL A 35 36.82 3.92 -6.96
CA VAL A 35 37.39 5.28 -6.86
C VAL A 35 36.68 6.06 -5.75
N ALA A 36 37.45 6.86 -5.01
CA ALA A 36 36.93 7.68 -3.93
C ALA A 36 35.80 8.60 -4.41
N VAL A 37 34.77 8.75 -3.57
CA VAL A 37 33.60 9.56 -3.88
C VAL A 37 33.99 11.02 -4.10
N ARG A 38 33.57 11.58 -5.23
CA ARG A 38 33.80 12.97 -5.60
C ARG A 38 32.66 13.85 -5.08
N LEU A 39 32.85 14.42 -3.91
CA LEU A 39 31.82 15.23 -3.23
C LEU A 39 31.60 16.61 -3.85
N ASP A 40 32.51 17.03 -4.74
CA ASP A 40 32.40 18.20 -5.60
C ASP A 40 31.57 17.93 -6.86
N SER A 41 31.31 16.66 -7.21
CA SER A 41 30.61 16.30 -8.46
C SER A 41 29.11 16.60 -8.45
N HIS A 42 28.52 16.84 -7.27
CA HIS A 42 27.13 17.24 -7.14
C HIS A 42 26.91 18.12 -5.89
N PRO A 43 26.08 19.19 -5.95
CA PRO A 43 25.88 20.10 -4.83
C PRO A 43 25.44 19.42 -3.51
N MET A 44 24.62 18.36 -3.62
CA MET A 44 24.15 17.59 -2.45
C MET A 44 25.16 16.57 -1.91
N ALA A 45 26.21 16.22 -2.65
CA ALA A 45 27.09 15.12 -2.26
C ALA A 45 27.81 15.39 -0.93
N SER A 46 28.24 16.63 -0.71
CA SER A 46 28.88 17.04 0.55
C SER A 46 27.96 16.88 1.77
N THR A 47 26.65 17.10 1.62
CA THR A 47 25.65 16.92 2.68
C THR A 47 25.52 15.47 3.13
N PHE A 48 25.69 14.52 2.21
CA PHE A 48 25.52 13.08 2.44
C PHE A 48 26.86 12.32 2.42
N ARG A 49 27.99 13.00 2.67
CA ARG A 49 29.36 12.47 2.57
C ARG A 49 29.49 11.06 3.14
N THR A 50 29.17 10.89 4.42
CA THR A 50 29.42 9.64 5.14
C THR A 50 28.70 8.46 4.51
N VAL A 51 27.39 8.61 4.25
CA VAL A 51 26.60 7.51 3.67
C VAL A 51 27.02 7.18 2.24
N LEU A 52 27.42 8.19 1.46
CA LEU A 52 27.94 7.99 0.10
C LEU A 52 29.28 7.24 0.12
N GLU A 53 30.22 7.66 0.98
CA GLU A 53 31.54 7.04 1.10
C GLU A 53 31.45 5.59 1.63
N GLU A 54 30.62 5.35 2.65
CA GLU A 54 30.38 4.00 3.18
C GLU A 54 29.66 3.10 2.18
N GLY A 55 28.69 3.65 1.45
CA GLY A 55 27.97 2.95 0.39
C GLY A 55 28.89 2.57 -0.77
N ALA A 56 29.71 3.51 -1.25
CA ALA A 56 30.64 3.30 -2.36
C ALA A 56 31.66 2.19 -2.07
N LYS A 57 32.14 2.06 -0.82
CA LYS A 57 33.08 1.00 -0.41
C LYS A 57 32.52 -0.41 -0.60
N LYS A 58 31.19 -0.58 -0.68
CA LYS A 58 30.55 -1.88 -0.94
C LYS A 58 30.70 -2.34 -2.41
N GLY A 59 31.13 -1.45 -3.30
CA GLY A 59 31.34 -1.76 -4.72
C GLY A 59 30.07 -1.72 -5.58
N PRO A 60 30.20 -2.04 -6.88
CA PRO A 60 29.09 -1.97 -7.82
C PRO A 60 27.95 -2.94 -7.47
N ASN A 61 26.72 -2.43 -7.53
CA ASN A 61 25.49 -3.21 -7.35
C ASN A 61 24.43 -2.88 -8.41
N PHE A 62 24.72 -1.98 -9.35
CA PHE A 62 23.78 -1.48 -10.34
C PHE A 62 24.46 -1.17 -11.68
N ALA A 63 23.78 -1.45 -12.80
CA ALA A 63 24.14 -0.99 -14.14
C ALA A 63 25.63 -1.16 -14.53
N GLY A 64 26.21 -2.28 -14.14
CA GLY A 64 27.58 -2.70 -14.43
C GLY A 64 28.56 -2.30 -13.35
N HIS A 65 28.82 -1.01 -13.24
CA HIS A 65 29.87 -0.44 -12.38
C HIS A 65 29.37 0.70 -11.48
N TYR A 66 28.05 0.87 -11.36
CA TYR A 66 27.47 1.88 -10.48
C TYR A 66 27.10 1.25 -9.14
N THR A 67 27.12 2.09 -8.10
CA THR A 67 26.66 1.75 -6.76
C THR A 67 25.44 2.61 -6.43
N VAL A 68 24.29 1.97 -6.25
CA VAL A 68 23.12 2.58 -5.63
C VAL A 68 23.31 2.53 -4.11
N VAL A 69 23.17 3.69 -3.48
CA VAL A 69 23.21 3.87 -2.03
C VAL A 69 21.88 4.46 -1.59
N THR A 70 21.24 3.90 -0.56
CA THR A 70 19.94 4.35 -0.04
C THR A 70 20.02 4.72 1.43
N TRP A 71 19.26 5.72 1.88
CA TRP A 71 19.15 6.13 3.29
C TRP A 71 17.77 6.71 3.60
N GLY A 72 17.44 6.83 4.90
CA GLY A 72 16.18 7.41 5.34
C GLY A 72 16.19 8.95 5.33
N CYS A 73 15.05 9.56 4.94
CA CYS A 73 14.84 11.03 4.95
C CYS A 73 13.85 11.51 6.02
N GLY A 74 13.34 10.60 6.85
CA GLY A 74 12.29 10.89 7.83
C GLY A 74 11.41 9.67 8.05
N ALA A 75 10.29 9.85 8.75
CA ALA A 75 9.33 8.78 8.99
C ALA A 75 8.82 8.21 7.67
N ARG A 76 9.16 6.94 7.40
CA ARG A 76 8.68 6.17 6.23
C ARG A 76 9.03 6.79 4.86
N CYS A 77 10.19 7.46 4.82
CA CYS A 77 10.75 8.12 3.64
C CYS A 77 12.14 7.55 3.32
N LEU A 78 12.44 7.27 2.04
CA LEU A 78 13.78 6.90 1.58
C LEU A 78 14.31 7.82 0.46
N GLN A 79 15.63 7.98 0.45
CA GLN A 79 16.42 8.66 -0.57
C GLN A 79 17.46 7.70 -1.17
N LEU A 80 18.00 8.07 -2.33
CA LEU A 80 19.08 7.32 -2.98
C LEU A 80 20.06 8.21 -3.73
N ALA A 81 21.28 7.72 -3.90
CA ALA A 81 22.22 8.25 -4.87
C ALA A 81 22.77 7.10 -5.72
N ILE A 82 23.24 7.44 -6.91
CA ILE A 82 23.97 6.53 -7.80
C ILE A 82 25.39 7.06 -7.88
N ILE A 83 26.38 6.20 -7.63
CA ILE A 83 27.79 6.55 -7.65
C ILE A 83 28.45 5.75 -8.77
N ASP A 84 29.19 6.41 -9.65
CA ASP A 84 30.05 5.72 -10.62
C ASP A 84 31.31 5.22 -9.90
N ALA A 85 31.45 3.90 -9.74
CA ALA A 85 32.60 3.32 -9.03
C ALA A 85 33.94 3.48 -9.78
N ARG A 86 33.92 3.84 -11.07
CA ARG A 86 35.13 4.09 -11.87
C ARG A 86 35.64 5.52 -11.74
N THR A 87 34.76 6.48 -11.44
CA THR A 87 35.11 7.92 -11.43
C THR A 87 34.84 8.62 -10.11
N GLY A 88 34.08 7.99 -9.21
CA GLY A 88 33.60 8.58 -7.97
C GLY A 88 32.48 9.60 -8.15
N ALA A 89 32.01 9.85 -9.37
CA ALA A 89 30.95 10.82 -9.64
C ALA A 89 29.62 10.41 -9.01
N VAL A 90 28.92 11.37 -8.40
CA VAL A 90 27.67 11.16 -7.68
C VAL A 90 26.50 11.77 -8.44
N PHE A 91 25.42 10.99 -8.56
CA PHE A 91 24.18 11.40 -9.19
C PHE A 91 23.03 11.30 -8.19
N PHE A 92 22.25 12.36 -8.06
CA PHE A 92 21.00 12.39 -7.30
C PHE A 92 19.83 12.53 -8.27
N PRO A 93 19.14 11.42 -8.63
CA PRO A 93 17.99 11.51 -9.52
C PRO A 93 16.82 12.22 -8.80
N PRO A 94 16.40 13.43 -9.21
CA PRO A 94 15.33 14.16 -8.54
C PRO A 94 13.95 13.48 -8.68
N GLN A 95 13.79 12.61 -9.67
CA GLN A 95 12.58 11.86 -9.96
C GLN A 95 12.28 10.73 -8.98
N THR A 96 13.22 10.37 -8.11
CA THR A 96 13.07 9.26 -7.16
C THR A 96 12.99 9.71 -5.71
N GLN A 97 13.03 11.02 -5.41
CA GLN A 97 13.32 11.51 -4.06
C GLN A 97 12.54 12.77 -3.69
N PRO A 98 12.12 12.91 -2.41
CA PRO A 98 11.98 11.82 -1.43
C PRO A 98 10.98 10.76 -1.91
N ASN A 99 11.14 9.50 -1.49
CA ASN A 99 10.16 8.44 -1.78
C ASN A 99 9.42 8.05 -0.48
N ALA A 100 8.14 8.41 -0.39
CA ALA A 100 7.25 7.92 0.67
C ALA A 100 6.82 6.50 0.34
N PHE A 101 7.41 5.51 1.01
CA PHE A 101 7.19 4.10 0.66
C PHE A 101 5.98 3.49 1.37
N ASP A 102 5.45 4.13 2.41
CA ASP A 102 4.30 3.65 3.17
C ASP A 102 2.94 3.87 2.49
N MET A 103 2.91 4.64 1.40
CA MET A 103 1.73 4.75 0.54
C MET A 103 1.46 3.48 -0.29
N VAL A 104 2.37 2.51 -0.26
CA VAL A 104 2.17 1.16 -0.80
C VAL A 104 2.33 0.17 0.34
N THR A 105 1.25 -0.53 0.70
CA THR A 105 1.15 -1.35 1.93
C THR A 105 1.36 -2.84 1.71
N ASP A 106 1.84 -3.25 0.53
CA ASP A 106 2.20 -4.64 0.27
C ASP A 106 3.70 -4.91 0.57
N ASP A 107 4.14 -6.15 0.41
CA ASP A 107 5.53 -6.58 0.69
C ASP A 107 6.54 -6.10 -0.38
N SER A 108 6.17 -5.16 -1.26
CA SER A 108 7.06 -4.64 -2.30
C SER A 108 8.24 -3.90 -1.67
N LYS A 109 9.44 -4.14 -2.21
CA LYS A 109 10.63 -3.38 -1.81
C LYS A 109 10.53 -1.94 -2.34
N PRO A 110 10.91 -0.92 -1.57
CA PRO A 110 10.89 0.47 -2.04
C PRO A 110 11.80 0.72 -3.25
N TYR A 111 12.89 -0.04 -3.35
CA TYR A 111 13.81 -0.02 -4.49
C TYR A 111 14.25 -1.43 -4.85
N GLU A 112 14.24 -1.73 -6.14
CA GLU A 112 14.85 -2.95 -6.70
C GLU A 112 15.73 -2.60 -7.89
N PHE A 113 16.91 -3.20 -7.92
CA PHE A 113 17.94 -2.99 -8.92
C PHE A 113 18.91 -4.17 -8.93
N ARG A 114 19.63 -4.35 -10.04
CA ARG A 114 20.65 -5.40 -10.21
C ARG A 114 21.90 -4.85 -10.89
N VAL A 115 23.05 -5.45 -10.60
CA VAL A 115 24.34 -5.07 -11.20
C VAL A 115 24.37 -5.34 -12.70
N ASP A 116 23.66 -6.36 -13.19
CA ASP A 116 23.57 -6.73 -14.59
C ASP A 116 22.40 -6.05 -15.34
N SER A 117 21.78 -5.03 -14.74
CA SER A 117 20.67 -4.31 -15.36
C SER A 117 20.74 -2.80 -15.18
N ARG A 118 20.27 -2.07 -16.18
CA ARG A 118 20.04 -0.62 -16.15
C ARG A 118 18.63 -0.26 -15.64
N LEU A 119 17.83 -1.25 -15.29
CA LEU A 119 16.49 -1.06 -14.74
C LEU A 119 16.55 -0.78 -13.24
N LEU A 120 15.95 0.32 -12.83
CA LEU A 120 15.65 0.63 -11.43
C LEU A 120 14.13 0.66 -11.27
N ILE A 121 13.63 -0.14 -10.34
CA ILE A 121 12.22 -0.19 -9.94
C ILE A 121 12.09 0.54 -8.60
N LEU A 122 11.13 1.44 -8.51
CA LEU A 122 10.82 2.20 -7.31
C LEU A 122 9.36 1.97 -6.94
N THR A 123 9.12 1.53 -5.72
CA THR A 123 7.78 1.36 -5.15
C THR A 123 7.54 2.43 -4.08
N GLY A 124 6.41 3.13 -4.16
CA GLY A 124 6.04 4.19 -3.22
C GLY A 124 5.45 5.39 -3.92
N SER A 125 5.65 6.56 -3.33
CA SER A 125 5.34 7.85 -3.91
C SER A 125 6.58 8.75 -4.02
N PRO A 126 7.24 8.76 -5.18
CA PRO A 126 8.39 9.61 -5.42
C PRO A 126 7.97 11.08 -5.57
N LYS A 127 8.75 11.95 -4.91
CA LYS A 127 8.47 13.37 -4.65
C LYS A 127 7.27 13.62 -3.74
N GLU A 128 6.84 12.61 -2.96
CA GLU A 128 5.68 12.72 -2.05
C GLU A 128 4.43 13.24 -2.78
N ARG A 129 4.15 12.69 -3.97
CA ARG A 129 2.96 13.05 -4.76
C ARG A 129 1.77 12.17 -4.38
N ASP A 130 0.55 12.58 -4.71
CA ASP A 130 -0.64 11.72 -4.54
C ASP A 130 -0.78 10.67 -5.66
N THR A 131 0.33 9.99 -6.00
CA THR A 131 0.36 8.96 -7.05
C THR A 131 1.16 7.73 -6.58
N PRO A 132 0.66 6.95 -5.60
CA PRO A 132 1.35 5.73 -5.18
C PRO A 132 1.42 4.71 -6.33
N GLY A 133 2.58 4.07 -6.49
CA GLY A 133 2.77 3.08 -7.53
C GLY A 133 4.15 2.45 -7.61
N VAL A 134 4.30 1.66 -8.67
CA VAL A 134 5.57 1.08 -9.09
C VAL A 134 6.06 1.82 -10.32
N TYR A 135 7.22 2.43 -10.21
CA TYR A 135 7.84 3.26 -11.23
C TYR A 135 9.06 2.55 -11.79
N TYR A 136 9.17 2.52 -13.12
CA TYR A 136 10.24 1.85 -13.83
C TYR A 136 11.09 2.88 -14.55
N TYR A 137 12.37 2.89 -14.21
CA TYR A 137 13.35 3.81 -14.75
C TYR A 137 14.48 3.07 -15.45
N ARG A 138 14.92 3.60 -16.59
CA ARG A 138 16.15 3.17 -17.24
C ARG A 138 17.28 4.15 -16.93
N TRP A 139 18.39 3.65 -16.43
CA TRP A 139 19.64 4.43 -16.29
C TRP A 139 20.29 4.71 -17.65
N THR A 140 20.68 5.96 -17.86
CA THR A 140 21.32 6.44 -19.11
C THR A 140 22.83 6.65 -18.99
N GLY A 141 23.41 6.39 -17.82
CA GLY A 141 24.80 6.76 -17.50
C GLY A 141 24.94 8.11 -16.78
N SER A 142 23.90 8.95 -16.85
CA SER A 142 23.88 10.29 -16.25
C SER A 142 22.54 10.65 -15.58
N GLY A 143 21.48 9.86 -15.81
CA GLY A 143 20.16 10.09 -15.25
C GLY A 143 19.23 8.90 -15.39
N LEU A 144 18.09 8.96 -14.71
CA LEU A 144 17.01 7.97 -14.82
C LEU A 144 15.91 8.47 -15.75
N LYS A 145 15.57 7.71 -16.79
CA LYS A 145 14.41 7.99 -17.64
C LYS A 145 13.24 7.09 -17.25
N GLN A 146 12.17 7.66 -16.72
CA GLN A 146 10.92 6.92 -16.48
C GLN A 146 10.34 6.48 -17.83
N PHE A 147 9.90 5.23 -17.94
CA PHE A 147 9.28 4.72 -19.16
C PHE A 147 8.04 3.85 -18.91
N HIS A 148 7.82 3.41 -17.67
CA HIS A 148 6.64 2.65 -17.29
C HIS A 148 6.24 2.98 -15.85
N TYR A 149 4.95 2.84 -15.57
CA TYR A 149 4.32 3.12 -14.28
C TYR A 149 3.13 2.18 -14.14
N VAL A 150 3.05 1.53 -12.98
CA VAL A 150 1.89 0.75 -12.55
C VAL A 150 1.33 1.45 -11.33
N ALA A 151 0.12 1.99 -11.45
CA ALA A 151 -0.56 2.58 -10.32
C ALA A 151 -0.77 1.49 -9.25
N LYS A 152 -0.32 1.78 -8.03
CA LYS A 152 -0.75 1.08 -6.84
C LYS A 152 -1.82 1.99 -6.24
N THR A 153 -2.97 2.06 -6.90
CA THR A 153 -4.13 2.64 -6.25
C THR A 153 -4.36 1.84 -4.99
N TRP A 154 -4.50 2.51 -3.86
CA TRP A 154 -5.14 1.88 -2.72
C TRP A 154 -6.51 1.40 -3.20
N ASP A 155 -6.66 0.08 -3.35
CA ASP A 155 -7.91 -0.54 -3.76
C ASP A 155 -8.68 -0.87 -2.49
N PRO A 156 -9.72 -0.09 -2.14
CA PRO A 156 -10.51 -0.38 -0.97
C PRO A 156 -11.14 -1.77 -1.05
N SER A 157 -11.47 -2.26 -2.25
CA SER A 157 -12.06 -3.59 -2.45
C SER A 157 -11.12 -4.70 -2.00
N ALA A 158 -9.87 -4.67 -2.47
CA ALA A 158 -8.85 -5.64 -2.08
C ALA A 158 -8.52 -5.58 -0.58
N ALA A 159 -8.44 -4.37 -0.01
CA ALA A 159 -8.20 -4.20 1.43
C ALA A 159 -9.35 -4.80 2.27
N LEU A 160 -10.60 -4.54 1.89
CA LEU A 160 -11.77 -5.07 2.59
C LEU A 160 -11.89 -6.60 2.42
N GLU A 161 -11.57 -7.14 1.24
CA GLU A 161 -11.47 -8.59 1.05
C GLU A 161 -10.45 -9.22 2.00
N ALA A 162 -9.26 -8.62 2.13
CA ALA A 162 -8.22 -9.13 3.02
C ALA A 162 -8.63 -9.06 4.50
N ILE A 163 -9.25 -7.95 4.92
CA ILE A 163 -9.82 -7.80 6.26
C ILE A 163 -10.89 -8.88 6.51
N ALA A 164 -11.83 -9.07 5.57
CA ALA A 164 -12.90 -10.06 5.70
C ALA A 164 -12.35 -11.49 5.77
N ARG A 165 -11.32 -11.84 4.99
CA ARG A 165 -10.66 -13.16 5.05
C ARG A 165 -9.99 -13.41 6.40
N ASP A 166 -9.31 -12.41 6.95
CA ASP A 166 -8.69 -12.53 8.28
C ASP A 166 -9.74 -12.65 9.39
N ILE A 167 -10.87 -11.92 9.30
CA ILE A 167 -12.01 -12.07 10.22
C ILE A 167 -12.61 -13.47 10.09
N GLU A 168 -12.77 -13.99 8.87
CA GLU A 168 -13.21 -15.37 8.65
C GLU A 168 -12.25 -16.39 9.26
N GLY A 169 -10.94 -16.11 9.25
CA GLY A 169 -9.92 -16.93 9.92
C GLY A 169 -10.07 -17.01 11.44
N LEU A 170 -10.77 -16.06 12.07
CA LEU A 170 -11.02 -16.06 13.52
C LEU A 170 -12.02 -17.14 13.97
N LYS A 171 -12.77 -17.75 13.04
CA LYS A 171 -13.79 -18.79 13.34
C LYS A 171 -13.32 -19.89 14.28
N GLY A 172 -12.07 -20.34 14.15
CA GLY A 172 -11.52 -21.41 15.00
C GLY A 172 -11.45 -21.04 16.49
N SER A 173 -11.36 -19.74 16.80
CA SER A 173 -11.22 -19.21 18.16
C SER A 173 -12.51 -18.59 18.70
N TYR A 174 -13.51 -18.37 17.84
CA TYR A 174 -14.70 -17.58 18.12
C TYR A 174 -15.95 -18.25 17.51
N PRO A 175 -16.64 -19.12 18.27
CA PRO A 175 -17.79 -19.87 17.79
C PRO A 175 -18.92 -18.99 17.24
N GLN A 176 -19.09 -17.77 17.75
CA GLN A 176 -20.11 -16.83 17.28
C GLN A 176 -19.84 -16.31 15.86
N LEU A 177 -18.67 -16.57 15.26
CA LEU A 177 -18.35 -16.27 13.86
C LEU A 177 -18.62 -17.45 12.91
N ALA A 178 -19.22 -18.56 13.39
CA ALA A 178 -19.46 -19.77 12.58
C ALA A 178 -20.11 -19.47 11.22
N ASP A 179 -21.07 -18.53 11.21
CA ASP A 179 -21.80 -18.12 10.01
C ASP A 179 -21.19 -16.93 9.27
N PHE A 180 -20.11 -16.33 9.77
CA PHE A 180 -19.41 -15.30 9.01
C PHE A 180 -18.86 -15.92 7.72
N SER A 181 -18.83 -15.19 6.61
CA SER A 181 -18.02 -15.58 5.45
C SER A 181 -17.81 -14.38 4.55
N VAL A 182 -16.69 -14.32 3.85
CA VAL A 182 -16.43 -13.23 2.90
C VAL A 182 -17.59 -13.08 1.92
N ALA A 183 -18.06 -14.18 1.33
CA ALA A 183 -19.14 -14.16 0.34
C ALA A 183 -20.49 -13.62 0.88
N ARG A 184 -20.79 -13.81 2.17
CA ARG A 184 -22.07 -13.38 2.76
C ARG A 184 -21.99 -12.03 3.45
N ASN A 185 -20.82 -11.60 3.91
CA ASN A 185 -20.68 -10.49 4.85
C ASN A 185 -19.89 -9.32 4.30
N LEU A 186 -19.17 -9.50 3.19
CA LEU A 186 -18.53 -8.39 2.49
C LEU A 186 -19.50 -7.74 1.50
N ARG A 187 -19.56 -6.42 1.50
CA ARG A 187 -20.32 -5.58 0.57
C ARG A 187 -19.36 -4.61 -0.12
N ILE A 188 -18.74 -5.06 -1.20
CA ILE A 188 -17.77 -4.24 -1.96
C ILE A 188 -18.41 -2.95 -2.50
N ASP A 189 -19.67 -3.02 -2.93
CA ASP A 189 -20.43 -1.87 -3.44
C ASP A 189 -20.67 -0.78 -2.39
N ARG A 190 -20.63 -1.15 -1.10
CA ARG A 190 -20.86 -0.25 0.04
C ARG A 190 -19.60 0.00 0.86
N LEU A 191 -18.50 -0.65 0.52
CA LEU A 191 -17.27 -0.65 1.29
C LEU A 191 -17.50 -1.00 2.77
N SER A 192 -18.30 -2.05 3.00
CA SER A 192 -18.65 -2.48 4.36
C SER A 192 -18.53 -3.98 4.56
N ILE A 193 -18.34 -4.36 5.82
CA ILE A 193 -18.42 -5.73 6.34
C ILE A 193 -19.40 -5.73 7.49
N ASP A 194 -20.55 -6.39 7.32
CA ASP A 194 -21.60 -6.48 8.32
C ASP A 194 -21.84 -7.94 8.74
N TYR A 195 -22.07 -8.15 10.03
CA TYR A 195 -22.37 -9.47 10.57
C TYR A 195 -23.33 -9.39 11.75
N ALA A 196 -24.26 -10.32 11.79
CA ALA A 196 -25.19 -10.52 12.89
C ALA A 196 -25.28 -12.02 13.18
N TYR A 197 -25.14 -12.38 14.45
CA TYR A 197 -25.30 -13.74 14.93
C TYR A 197 -26.10 -13.72 16.21
N ARG A 198 -27.18 -14.52 16.24
CA ARG A 198 -28.12 -14.59 17.37
C ARG A 198 -28.52 -13.22 17.87
N THR A 199 -29.20 -12.49 17.00
CA THR A 199 -29.70 -11.15 17.29
C THR A 199 -31.22 -11.10 17.16
N HIS A 200 -31.86 -10.22 17.89
CA HIS A 200 -33.28 -9.92 17.78
C HIS A 200 -33.49 -8.46 17.36
N LYS A 201 -34.73 -8.16 16.95
CA LYS A 201 -35.11 -6.79 16.59
C LYS A 201 -34.85 -5.87 17.79
N PRO A 202 -34.33 -4.66 17.57
CA PRO A 202 -34.14 -3.72 18.66
C PRO A 202 -35.47 -3.43 19.35
N GLU A 203 -35.44 -3.30 20.67
CA GLU A 203 -36.54 -2.70 21.40
C GLU A 203 -36.79 -1.27 20.87
N PRO A 204 -38.04 -0.77 20.86
CA PRO A 204 -38.34 0.52 20.25
C PRO A 204 -37.51 1.64 20.88
N ARG A 205 -36.49 2.10 20.16
CA ARG A 205 -35.71 3.31 20.44
C ARG A 205 -35.81 4.21 19.24
N GLY A 206 -36.12 5.49 19.46
CA GLY A 206 -36.04 6.51 18.40
C GLY A 206 -34.58 6.82 18.04
N GLY A 207 -34.34 7.27 16.81
CA GLY A 207 -33.02 7.69 16.32
C GLY A 207 -32.31 6.65 15.43
N TRP A 208 -31.09 6.97 14.99
CA TRP A 208 -30.27 6.17 14.07
C TRP A 208 -30.10 4.69 14.48
N THR A 209 -30.07 4.40 15.78
CA THR A 209 -29.90 3.03 16.30
C THR A 209 -31.15 2.16 16.18
N SER A 210 -32.28 2.71 15.71
CA SER A 210 -33.53 1.96 15.51
C SER A 210 -33.41 0.81 14.50
N GLY A 211 -32.42 0.85 13.61
CA GLY A 211 -32.09 -0.24 12.67
C GLY A 211 -31.00 -1.19 13.14
N VAL A 212 -30.36 -0.93 14.28
CA VAL A 212 -29.25 -1.75 14.79
C VAL A 212 -29.82 -2.93 15.59
N PRO A 213 -29.50 -4.18 15.24
CA PRO A 213 -30.04 -5.34 15.95
C PRO A 213 -29.40 -5.51 17.34
N ASN A 214 -30.18 -6.01 18.29
CA ASN A 214 -29.68 -6.31 19.64
C ASN A 214 -29.16 -7.76 19.68
N PRO A 215 -27.93 -8.01 20.16
CA PRO A 215 -27.46 -9.37 20.38
C PRO A 215 -28.19 -10.04 21.56
N ASP A 216 -28.44 -11.34 21.43
CA ASP A 216 -28.76 -12.20 22.57
C ASP A 216 -27.52 -12.31 23.49
N ASP A 217 -27.64 -12.98 24.65
CA ASP A 217 -26.53 -13.14 25.60
C ASP A 217 -25.23 -13.67 24.97
N ASP A 218 -25.33 -14.60 24.01
CA ASP A 218 -24.21 -15.18 23.26
C ASP A 218 -24.15 -14.70 21.80
N GLY A 219 -24.88 -13.63 21.49
CA GLY A 219 -24.95 -13.01 20.18
C GLY A 219 -23.91 -11.91 19.95
N ILE A 220 -23.70 -11.61 18.67
CA ILE A 220 -22.84 -10.49 18.25
C ILE A 220 -23.45 -9.78 17.05
N TRP A 221 -23.26 -8.48 17.00
CA TRP A 221 -23.44 -7.67 15.82
C TRP A 221 -22.23 -6.76 15.62
N PHE A 222 -21.77 -6.61 14.39
CA PHE A 222 -20.83 -5.55 14.04
C PHE A 222 -21.03 -5.05 12.61
N ASP A 223 -20.67 -3.78 12.40
CA ASP A 223 -20.60 -3.09 11.11
C ASP A 223 -19.24 -2.40 11.02
N ILE A 224 -18.42 -2.82 10.06
CA ILE A 224 -17.17 -2.17 9.68
C ILE A 224 -17.46 -1.48 8.35
N ASP A 225 -17.43 -0.16 8.33
CA ASP A 225 -17.81 0.65 7.18
C ASP A 225 -16.70 1.67 6.89
N PHE A 226 -16.34 1.78 5.62
CA PHE A 226 -15.38 2.76 5.15
C PHE A 226 -16.04 3.74 4.20
N HIS A 227 -15.95 5.03 4.51
CA HIS A 227 -16.70 6.06 3.81
C HIS A 227 -15.86 7.31 3.52
N ASP A 228 -16.34 8.13 2.59
CA ASP A 228 -15.79 9.48 2.37
C ASP A 228 -15.92 10.28 3.68
N PRO A 229 -14.84 10.85 4.23
CA PRO A 229 -14.88 11.68 5.45
C PRO A 229 -15.88 12.85 5.39
N LYS A 230 -16.34 13.25 4.20
CA LYS A 230 -17.37 14.28 3.97
C LYS A 230 -18.80 13.75 4.00
N SER A 231 -18.98 12.44 4.18
CA SER A 231 -20.30 11.83 4.18
C SER A 231 -21.21 12.42 5.26
N THR A 232 -22.45 12.73 4.87
CA THR A 232 -23.48 13.27 5.75
C THR A 232 -24.44 12.22 6.30
N ALA A 233 -24.23 10.93 6.00
CA ALA A 233 -25.03 9.84 6.55
C ALA A 233 -25.06 9.88 8.10
N GLU A 234 -26.23 9.64 8.69
CA GLU A 234 -26.45 9.76 10.14
C GLU A 234 -25.47 8.89 10.96
N LYS A 235 -25.08 7.73 10.43
CA LYS A 235 -24.13 6.80 11.05
C LYS A 235 -22.67 7.27 11.04
N HIS A 236 -22.31 8.20 10.15
CA HIS A 236 -20.96 8.76 10.04
C HIS A 236 -20.81 10.03 10.89
N THR A 237 -21.92 10.59 11.36
CA THR A 237 -21.94 11.85 12.11
C THR A 237 -22.17 11.66 13.62
N GLN A 238 -22.35 10.42 14.13
CA GLN A 238 -22.75 10.16 15.52
C GLN A 238 -22.04 9.00 16.24
N PRO A 239 -21.75 9.16 17.56
CA PRO A 239 -21.33 10.41 18.21
C PRO A 239 -19.90 10.77 17.78
N ALA A 240 -19.50 12.03 17.97
CA ALA A 240 -18.18 12.53 17.57
C ALA A 240 -17.06 11.66 18.18
N LYS A 241 -16.37 10.90 17.32
CA LYS A 241 -15.17 10.17 17.74
C LYS A 241 -14.07 11.19 18.01
N VAL A 242 -13.49 11.15 19.21
CA VAL A 242 -12.32 12.00 19.56
C VAL A 242 -11.13 11.68 18.66
N VAL A 243 -11.00 10.42 18.23
CA VAL A 243 -9.96 9.96 17.30
C VAL A 243 -10.61 9.27 16.10
N ARG A 244 -10.38 9.82 14.91
CA ARG A 244 -10.82 9.26 13.64
C ARG A 244 -9.76 8.31 13.11
N HIS A 245 -10.19 7.19 12.53
CA HIS A 245 -9.29 6.22 11.93
C HIS A 245 -9.58 6.14 10.44
N CYS A 246 -8.53 6.06 9.63
CA CYS A 246 -8.62 6.06 8.18
C CYS A 246 -7.80 4.91 7.60
N ILE A 247 -8.19 4.49 6.40
CA ILE A 247 -7.40 3.63 5.52
C ILE A 247 -7.39 4.31 4.14
N GLY A 248 -6.20 4.69 3.67
CA GLY A 248 -6.10 5.64 2.56
C GLY A 248 -6.91 6.90 2.84
N GLU A 249 -7.82 7.24 1.91
CA GLU A 249 -8.68 8.43 1.99
C GLU A 249 -10.07 8.16 2.64
N LEU A 250 -10.37 6.92 3.03
CA LEU A 250 -11.66 6.60 3.67
C LEU A 250 -11.56 6.59 5.19
N GLU A 251 -12.57 7.15 5.83
CA GLU A 251 -12.75 7.11 7.28
C GLU A 251 -13.46 5.81 7.70
N LEU A 252 -13.04 5.23 8.82
CA LEU A 252 -13.60 4.02 9.41
C LEU A 252 -14.74 4.36 10.39
N SER A 253 -15.93 3.84 10.11
CA SER A 253 -16.93 3.54 11.14
C SER A 253 -16.80 2.08 11.57
N PHE A 254 -16.64 1.85 12.86
CA PHE A 254 -16.63 0.50 13.41
C PHE A 254 -17.60 0.47 14.60
N LEU A 255 -18.75 -0.15 14.36
CA LEU A 255 -19.83 -0.30 15.32
C LEU A 255 -19.93 -1.76 15.73
N HIS A 256 -20.20 -2.01 16.99
CA HIS A 256 -20.33 -3.36 17.50
C HIS A 256 -21.25 -3.40 18.73
N LEU A 257 -21.91 -4.54 18.90
CA LEU A 257 -22.66 -4.92 20.08
C LEU A 257 -22.36 -6.40 20.36
N GLU A 258 -22.06 -6.73 21.60
CA GLU A 258 -21.79 -8.09 22.04
C GLU A 258 -22.72 -8.43 23.21
N GLY A 259 -23.26 -9.64 23.22
CA GLY A 259 -24.03 -10.16 24.34
C GLY A 259 -23.15 -10.33 25.59
N THR A 260 -23.77 -10.33 26.76
CA THR A 260 -23.07 -10.37 28.06
C THR A 260 -22.22 -11.63 28.28
N LYS A 261 -22.50 -12.73 27.56
CA LYS A 261 -21.78 -14.00 27.61
C LYS A 261 -20.92 -14.24 26.35
N THR A 262 -20.84 -13.26 25.45
CA THR A 262 -20.10 -13.35 24.20
C THR A 262 -18.62 -13.13 24.45
N LYS A 263 -17.77 -14.03 23.94
CA LYS A 263 -16.31 -13.86 23.98
C LYS A 263 -15.90 -12.75 23.02
N SER A 264 -15.50 -11.59 23.53
CA SER A 264 -15.24 -10.42 22.67
C SER A 264 -14.22 -10.67 21.55
N ILE A 265 -14.54 -10.24 20.32
CA ILE A 265 -13.64 -10.31 19.15
C ILE A 265 -12.93 -8.97 18.89
N MET A 266 -13.36 -7.90 19.56
CA MET A 266 -12.99 -6.52 19.20
C MET A 266 -11.49 -6.26 19.17
N GLY A 267 -10.76 -6.83 20.12
CA GLY A 267 -9.30 -6.70 20.17
C GLY A 267 -8.61 -7.29 18.95
N ASP A 268 -9.08 -8.44 18.45
CA ASP A 268 -8.50 -9.10 17.29
C ASP A 268 -8.95 -8.45 15.98
N VAL A 269 -10.20 -7.98 15.89
CA VAL A 269 -10.66 -7.16 14.75
C VAL A 269 -9.83 -5.88 14.64
N TRP A 270 -9.55 -5.18 15.74
CA TRP A 270 -8.67 -4.00 15.70
C TRP A 270 -7.23 -4.32 15.29
N LYS A 271 -6.69 -5.49 15.68
CA LYS A 271 -5.37 -5.94 15.20
C LYS A 271 -5.41 -6.19 13.69
N ILE A 272 -6.46 -6.80 13.17
CA ILE A 272 -6.65 -7.04 11.72
C ILE A 272 -6.75 -5.71 10.98
N LEU A 273 -7.59 -4.77 11.45
CA LEU A 273 -7.74 -3.45 10.85
C LEU A 273 -6.39 -2.73 10.75
N ARG A 274 -5.59 -2.72 11.84
CA ARG A 274 -4.25 -2.11 11.84
C ARG A 274 -3.26 -2.85 10.94
N LYS A 275 -3.31 -4.18 10.92
CA LYS A 275 -2.50 -5.02 10.00
C LYS A 275 -2.74 -4.61 8.54
N HIS A 276 -3.98 -4.26 8.19
CA HIS A 276 -4.37 -3.85 6.84
C HIS A 276 -4.32 -2.33 6.60
N GLY A 277 -3.61 -1.58 7.45
CA GLY A 277 -3.30 -0.17 7.20
C GLY A 277 -4.30 0.85 7.75
N VAL A 278 -5.26 0.43 8.59
CA VAL A 278 -6.07 1.38 9.35
C VAL A 278 -5.21 2.06 10.41
N THR A 279 -5.11 3.38 10.34
CA THR A 279 -4.38 4.22 11.31
C THR A 279 -5.23 5.42 11.72
N GLU A 280 -4.75 6.27 12.63
CA GLU A 280 -5.39 7.58 12.86
C GLU A 280 -5.40 8.39 11.56
N CYS A 281 -6.49 9.10 11.30
CA CYS A 281 -6.61 10.00 10.16
C CYS A 281 -5.60 11.16 10.30
N ARG A 282 -5.02 11.58 9.17
CA ARG A 282 -4.13 12.75 9.10
C ARG A 282 -4.91 14.06 9.00
#